data_AF-A0A958Q9T8-F1
#
_entry.id   AF-A0A958Q9T8-F1
#
_cell.length_a   1.000
_cell.length_b   1.000
_cell.length_c   1.000
_cell.angle_alpha   90.00
_cell.angle_beta   90.00
_cell.angle_gamma   90.00
#
_symmetry.space_group_name_H-M   'P 1'
#
loop_
_entity.id
_entity.type
_entity.pdbx_description
1 polymer ?
#
loop_
_entity_poly.entity_id
_entity_poly.type
_entity_poly.pdbx_seq_one_letter_code
_entity_poly.pdbx_strand_id
1 'polypeptide(L)'
;MIASVLVLTREEMIALKLTDAYSIHRIVYDLFEDVRSDEQKKASVSSGILYADRGGGFNRREILILSDRLPIIPRYGSLKSQQVPESFLMQDNYQFAVTVNPTIRDSKTSKLVSIRGAKEILEWFVGKAPLQWGFSVEGDTIRVDDIYVQRFNKQTSRVTQSAAKLS
;
A
#
# COMPACT_ATOMS: atom_id res chain seq x y z
N MET A 1 -5.83 11.45 11.78
CA MET A 1 -5.37 10.84 10.51
C MET A 1 -5.38 11.88 9.41
N ILE A 2 -4.35 11.91 8.57
CA ILE A 2 -4.21 12.84 7.45
C ILE A 2 -4.22 12.04 6.16
N ALA A 3 -5.03 12.47 5.20
CA ALA A 3 -5.03 11.96 3.84
C ALA A 3 -4.29 12.94 2.93
N SER A 4 -3.33 12.44 2.18
CA SER A 4 -2.57 13.22 1.21
C SER A 4 -2.60 12.59 -0.17
N VAL A 5 -2.56 13.42 -1.20
CA VAL A 5 -2.45 13.01 -2.61
C VAL A 5 -1.19 13.62 -3.19
N LEU A 6 -0.23 12.76 -3.53
CA LEU A 6 0.97 13.13 -4.28
C LEU A 6 0.71 12.87 -5.77
N VAL A 7 0.91 13.90 -6.58
CA VAL A 7 0.78 13.84 -8.03
C VAL A 7 2.13 14.15 -8.65
N LEU A 8 2.63 13.22 -9.46
CA LEU A 8 3.89 13.34 -10.19
C LEU A 8 3.62 13.42 -11.69
N THR A 9 4.28 14.37 -12.35
CA THR A 9 4.40 14.43 -13.81
C THR A 9 5.48 13.47 -14.30
N ARG A 10 5.54 13.26 -15.62
CA ARG A 10 6.57 12.40 -16.23
C ARG A 10 7.99 12.87 -15.94
N GLU A 11 8.26 14.16 -16.06
CA GLU A 11 9.59 14.75 -15.83
C GLU A 11 10.05 14.51 -14.39
N GLU A 12 9.13 14.68 -13.44
CA GLU A 12 9.39 14.43 -12.02
C GLU A 12 9.60 12.94 -11.72
N MET A 13 8.83 12.05 -12.36
CA MET A 13 9.07 10.60 -12.23
C MET A 13 10.47 10.21 -12.72
N ILE A 14 10.95 10.82 -13.80
CA ILE A 14 12.31 10.60 -14.31
C ILE A 14 13.34 11.16 -13.31
N ALA A 15 13.15 12.39 -12.83
CA ALA A 15 14.05 13.02 -11.87
C ALA A 15 14.16 12.23 -10.55
N LEU A 16 13.05 11.64 -10.09
CA LEU A 16 12.97 10.80 -8.90
C LEU A 16 13.47 9.36 -9.13
N LYS A 17 13.81 8.99 -10.38
CA LYS A 17 14.16 7.63 -10.77
C LYS A 17 13.08 6.62 -10.34
N LEU A 18 11.83 6.94 -10.64
CA LEU A 18 10.69 6.07 -10.34
C LEU A 18 10.67 4.90 -11.34
N THR A 19 11.19 3.75 -10.92
CA THR A 19 11.37 2.56 -11.77
C THR A 19 10.61 1.34 -11.27
N ASP A 20 10.31 1.26 -9.98
CA ASP A 20 9.67 0.09 -9.36
C ASP A 20 8.89 0.45 -8.08
N ALA A 21 8.24 -0.54 -7.46
CA ALA A 21 7.48 -0.35 -6.22
C ALA A 21 8.34 0.18 -5.06
N TYR A 22 9.63 -0.16 -5.01
CA TYR A 22 10.53 0.32 -3.97
C TYR A 22 10.92 1.79 -4.17
N SER A 23 11.02 2.25 -5.42
CA SER A 23 11.20 3.67 -5.72
C SER A 23 10.03 4.52 -5.20
N ILE A 24 8.79 4.02 -5.33
CA ILE A 24 7.59 4.67 -4.76
C ILE A 24 7.68 4.69 -3.23
N HIS A 25 8.03 3.56 -2.61
CA HIS A 25 8.25 3.50 -1.16
C HIS A 25 9.23 4.57 -0.69
N ARG A 26 10.40 4.70 -1.35
CA ARG A 26 11.38 5.73 -1.00
C ARG A 26 10.81 7.13 -1.14
N ILE A 27 10.19 7.45 -2.28
CA ILE A 27 9.59 8.77 -2.54
C ILE A 27 8.57 9.12 -1.45
N VAL A 28 7.69 8.19 -1.06
CA VAL A 28 6.70 8.42 -0.01
C VAL A 28 7.36 8.61 1.35
N TYR A 29 8.33 7.76 1.71
CA TYR A 29 8.99 7.85 3.02
C TYR A 29 9.88 9.08 3.15
N ASP A 30 10.48 9.56 2.06
CA ASP A 30 11.25 10.80 2.03
C ASP A 30 10.39 12.05 2.33
N LEU A 31 9.06 11.95 2.28
CA LEU A 31 8.13 13.01 2.70
C LEU A 31 7.98 13.13 4.23
N PHE A 32 8.55 12.21 4.99
CA PHE A 32 8.35 12.16 6.43
C PHE A 32 9.68 11.96 7.17
N GLU A 33 9.81 12.64 8.30
CA GLU A 33 10.88 12.33 9.23
C GLU A 33 10.62 10.95 9.86
N ASP A 34 11.63 10.08 9.86
CA ASP A 34 11.53 8.77 10.48
C ASP A 34 11.75 8.90 11.99
N VAL A 35 10.65 9.03 12.72
CA VAL A 35 10.65 9.19 14.19
C VAL A 35 10.94 7.90 14.95
N ARG A 36 11.17 6.78 14.25
CA ARG A 36 11.38 5.47 14.87
C ARG A 36 12.86 5.23 15.15
N SER A 37 13.15 4.74 16.35
CA SER A 37 14.48 4.20 16.68
C SER A 37 14.77 2.91 15.92
N ASP A 38 16.04 2.49 15.88
CA ASP A 38 16.43 1.23 15.26
C ASP A 38 15.82 0.02 15.97
N GLU A 39 15.60 0.10 17.29
CA GLU A 39 14.92 -0.91 18.08
C GLU A 39 13.44 -1.00 17.68
N GLN A 40 12.77 0.14 17.50
CA GLN A 40 11.37 0.18 17.07
C GLN A 40 11.20 -0.39 15.65
N LYS A 41 12.16 -0.12 14.76
CA LYS A 41 12.18 -0.72 13.41
C LYS A 41 12.33 -2.23 13.47
N LYS A 42 13.24 -2.74 14.32
CA LYS A 42 13.43 -4.20 14.53
C LYS A 42 12.19 -4.85 15.15
N ALA A 43 11.51 -4.15 16.05
CA ALA A 43 10.26 -4.59 16.67
C ALA A 43 9.03 -4.46 15.74
N SER A 44 9.22 -4.05 14.48
CA SER A 44 8.13 -3.86 13.51
C SER A 44 7.07 -2.85 13.96
N VAL A 45 7.48 -1.84 14.72
CA VAL A 45 6.60 -0.71 15.08
C VAL A 45 6.21 0.04 13.80
N SER A 46 4.91 0.28 13.66
CA SER A 46 4.33 0.99 12.51
C SER A 46 5.00 2.35 12.31
N SER A 47 5.27 2.71 11.06
CA SER A 47 5.73 4.06 10.69
C SER A 47 4.64 5.12 10.81
N GLY A 48 3.38 4.69 10.96
CA GLY A 48 2.22 5.56 10.87
C GLY A 48 1.93 6.02 9.44
N ILE A 49 2.57 5.41 8.43
CA ILE A 49 2.44 5.78 7.01
C ILE A 49 1.93 4.57 6.21
N LEU A 50 0.82 4.78 5.50
CA LEU A 50 0.29 3.86 4.48
C LEU A 50 0.15 4.61 3.16
N TYR A 51 0.28 3.90 2.05
CA TYR A 51 0.06 4.50 0.74
C TYR A 51 -0.51 3.49 -0.25
N ALA A 52 -1.19 4.01 -1.27
CA ALA A 52 -1.67 3.26 -2.41
C ALA A 52 -1.25 3.98 -3.69
N ASP A 53 -0.48 3.28 -4.53
CA ASP A 53 -0.17 3.71 -5.88
C ASP A 53 -1.40 3.45 -6.76
N ARG A 54 -2.17 4.51 -7.07
CA ARG A 54 -3.28 4.41 -8.03
C ARG A 54 -2.76 4.29 -9.47
N GLY A 55 -1.44 4.33 -9.65
CA GLY A 55 -0.80 4.39 -10.94
C GLY A 55 -1.14 5.70 -11.62
N GLY A 56 -1.32 5.61 -12.93
CA GLY A 56 -1.69 6.71 -13.79
C GLY A 56 -1.14 6.51 -15.18
N GLY A 57 -1.59 7.35 -16.11
CA GLY A 57 -1.15 7.28 -17.50
C GLY A 57 0.32 7.65 -17.66
N PHE A 58 0.80 7.65 -18.90
CA PHE A 58 2.17 7.97 -19.25
C PHE A 58 2.68 9.33 -18.71
N ASN A 59 1.78 10.30 -18.54
CA ASN A 59 2.13 11.68 -18.17
C ASN A 59 1.92 12.02 -16.69
N ARG A 60 1.22 11.16 -15.93
CA ARG A 60 0.79 11.49 -14.57
C ARG A 60 0.70 10.23 -13.74
N ARG A 61 1.20 10.28 -12.51
CA ARG A 61 1.01 9.23 -11.50
C ARG A 61 0.47 9.84 -10.22
N GLU A 62 -0.46 9.12 -9.60
CA GLU A 62 -1.13 9.54 -8.36
C GLU A 62 -0.90 8.52 -7.26
N ILE A 63 -0.44 8.99 -6.12
CA ILE A 63 -0.19 8.19 -4.93
C ILE A 63 -1.04 8.76 -3.80
N LEU A 64 -1.93 7.94 -3.27
CA LEU A 64 -2.68 8.25 -2.07
C LEU A 64 -1.85 7.87 -0.85
N ILE A 65 -1.83 8.73 0.17
CA ILE A 65 -1.05 8.53 1.39
C ILE A 65 -1.97 8.77 2.59
N LEU A 66 -1.95 7.85 3.54
CA LEU A 66 -2.54 8.05 4.87
C LEU A 66 -1.41 8.11 5.89
N SER A 67 -1.43 9.13 6.74
CA SER A 67 -0.40 9.32 7.75
C SER A 67 -0.94 9.82 9.10
N ASP A 68 -0.18 9.57 10.16
CA ASP A 68 -0.40 10.12 11.51
C ASP A 68 0.17 11.54 11.67
N ARG A 69 1.06 11.96 10.77
CA ARG A 69 1.74 13.27 10.76
C ARG A 69 1.68 13.94 9.38
N LEU A 70 1.89 15.25 9.32
CA LEU A 70 1.93 15.98 8.04
C LEU A 70 3.20 15.62 7.25
N PRO A 71 3.09 15.44 5.92
CA PRO A 71 4.27 15.34 5.07
C PRO A 71 4.96 16.71 4.92
N ILE A 72 6.26 16.70 4.65
CA ILE A 72 6.97 17.90 4.21
C ILE A 72 6.56 18.27 2.78
N ILE A 73 6.78 19.53 2.40
CA ILE A 73 6.59 19.98 1.02
C ILE A 73 7.62 19.27 0.13
N PRO A 74 7.18 18.48 -0.87
CA PRO A 74 8.11 17.76 -1.71
C PRO A 74 8.86 18.71 -2.65
N ARG A 75 10.09 18.34 -3.00
CA ARG A 75 10.84 19.02 -4.07
C ARG A 75 10.25 18.77 -5.46
N TYR A 76 9.63 17.61 -5.66
CA TYR A 76 9.06 17.17 -6.93
C TYR A 76 7.62 16.70 -6.71
N GLY A 77 6.73 17.07 -7.62
CA GLY A 77 5.31 16.76 -7.55
C GLY A 77 4.51 17.81 -6.80
N SER A 78 3.20 17.68 -6.93
CA SER A 78 2.25 18.46 -6.14
C SER A 78 1.65 17.56 -5.06
N LEU A 79 1.63 18.07 -3.82
CA LEU A 79 1.09 17.39 -2.66
C LEU A 79 -0.06 18.19 -2.09
N LYS A 80 -1.21 17.55 -1.92
CA LYS A 80 -2.35 18.12 -1.21
C LYS A 80 -2.65 17.25 0.00
N SER A 81 -2.81 17.85 1.17
CA SER A 81 -3.11 17.16 2.42
C SER A 81 -4.37 17.71 3.05
N GLN A 82 -5.17 16.82 3.62
CA GLN A 82 -6.39 17.15 4.34
C GLN A 82 -6.53 16.25 5.57
N GLN A 83 -7.00 16.81 6.67
CA GLN A 83 -7.36 16.02 7.83
C GLN A 83 -8.62 15.21 7.52
N VAL A 84 -8.58 13.90 7.80
CA VAL A 84 -9.77 13.05 7.68
C VAL A 84 -10.65 13.32 8.91
N PRO A 85 -11.89 13.80 8.73
CA PRO A 85 -12.80 14.03 9.84
C PRO A 85 -13.07 12.72 10.58
N GLU A 86 -13.18 12.77 11.91
CA GLU A 86 -13.50 11.57 12.71
C GLU A 86 -14.85 10.97 12.30
N SER A 87 -15.81 11.80 11.90
CA SER A 87 -17.11 11.37 11.38
C SER A 87 -17.04 10.52 10.10
N PHE A 88 -15.97 10.64 9.33
CA PHE A 88 -15.73 9.76 8.20
C PHE A 88 -15.54 8.31 8.65
N LEU A 89 -15.00 8.08 9.85
CA LEU A 89 -14.71 6.76 10.42
C LEU A 89 -15.87 6.16 11.22
N MET A 90 -16.97 6.90 11.36
CA MET A 90 -18.16 6.48 12.13
C MET A 90 -19.27 5.89 11.25
N GLN A 91 -18.96 5.48 10.02
CA GLN A 91 -19.92 4.81 9.13
C GLN A 91 -19.88 3.29 9.35
N ASP A 92 -21.03 2.63 9.19
CA ASP A 92 -21.14 1.17 9.27
C ASP A 92 -20.58 0.47 8.03
N ASN A 93 -20.64 1.14 6.87
CA ASN A 93 -20.29 0.58 5.57
C ASN A 93 -19.32 1.47 4.82
N TYR A 94 -18.31 0.86 4.20
CA TYR A 94 -17.32 1.54 3.37
C TYR A 94 -17.15 0.84 2.03
N GLN A 95 -17.02 1.65 0.98
CA GLN A 95 -16.41 1.20 -0.26
C GLN A 95 -14.89 1.33 -0.13
N PHE A 96 -14.16 0.33 -0.60
CA PHE A 96 -12.70 0.35 -0.56
C PHE A 96 -12.11 -0.22 -1.85
N ALA A 97 -10.87 0.16 -2.10
CA ALA A 97 -10.01 -0.52 -3.05
C ALA A 97 -8.68 -0.77 -2.35
N VAL A 98 -8.17 -2.01 -2.40
CA VAL A 98 -6.99 -2.41 -1.65
C VAL A 98 -6.04 -3.24 -2.50
N THR A 99 -4.75 -3.06 -2.27
CA THR A 99 -3.71 -3.95 -2.82
C THR A 99 -3.19 -4.84 -1.70
N VAL A 100 -3.27 -6.15 -1.90
CA VAL A 100 -2.85 -7.17 -0.92
C VAL A 100 -1.78 -8.08 -1.50
N ASN A 101 -0.99 -8.71 -0.62
CA ASN A 101 -0.09 -9.81 -0.99
C ASN A 101 -0.68 -11.14 -0.46
N PRO A 102 -1.52 -11.83 -1.26
CA PRO A 102 -2.23 -13.00 -0.79
C PRO A 102 -1.28 -14.18 -0.67
N THR A 103 -1.08 -14.65 0.56
CA THR A 103 -0.12 -15.69 0.90
C THR A 103 -0.67 -16.66 1.93
N ILE A 104 -0.18 -17.90 1.85
CA ILE A 104 -0.39 -18.95 2.83
C ILE A 104 0.96 -19.47 3.31
N ARG A 105 1.06 -19.82 4.60
CA ARG A 105 2.27 -20.45 5.14
C ARG A 105 2.24 -21.94 4.82
N ASP A 106 3.25 -22.40 4.09
CA ASP A 106 3.46 -23.82 3.82
C ASP A 106 3.85 -24.53 5.11
N SER A 107 3.11 -25.58 5.47
CA SER A 107 3.28 -26.27 6.77
C SER A 107 4.57 -27.08 6.87
N LYS A 108 5.16 -27.48 5.74
CA LYS A 108 6.39 -28.29 5.72
C LYS A 108 7.64 -27.42 5.79
N THR A 109 7.62 -26.28 5.11
CA THR A 109 8.79 -25.40 4.94
C THR A 109 8.70 -24.13 5.79
N SER A 110 7.54 -23.82 6.38
CA SER A 110 7.23 -22.55 7.05
C SER A 110 7.34 -21.30 6.17
N LYS A 111 7.57 -21.46 4.86
CA LYS A 111 7.69 -20.37 3.90
C LYS A 111 6.31 -19.85 3.51
N LEU A 112 6.24 -18.55 3.19
CA LEU A 112 5.04 -17.97 2.59
C LEU A 112 5.01 -18.30 1.10
N VAL A 113 3.91 -18.89 0.65
CA VAL A 113 3.64 -19.23 -0.75
C VAL A 113 2.51 -18.35 -1.25
N SER A 114 2.63 -17.88 -2.49
CA SER A 114 1.63 -17.02 -3.13
C SER A 114 0.36 -17.79 -3.47
N ILE A 115 -0.78 -17.19 -3.18
CA ILE A 115 -2.07 -17.60 -3.72
C ILE A 115 -2.24 -16.87 -5.06
N ARG A 116 -2.62 -17.60 -6.11
CA ARG A 116 -2.60 -17.09 -7.50
C ARG A 116 -3.96 -17.08 -8.19
N GLY A 117 -4.92 -17.86 -7.71
CA GLY A 117 -6.26 -17.90 -8.28
C GLY A 117 -7.16 -16.83 -7.67
N ALA A 118 -7.97 -16.18 -8.50
CA ALA A 118 -8.82 -15.07 -8.08
C ALA A 118 -9.83 -15.51 -7.01
N LYS A 119 -10.46 -16.68 -7.19
CA LYS A 119 -11.43 -17.23 -6.23
C LYS A 119 -10.79 -17.47 -4.86
N GLU A 120 -9.62 -18.09 -4.84
CA GLU A 120 -8.87 -18.40 -3.62
C GLU A 120 -8.38 -17.13 -2.92
N ILE A 121 -8.06 -16.07 -3.68
CA ILE A 121 -7.73 -14.76 -3.13
C ILE A 121 -8.94 -14.11 -2.46
N LEU A 122 -10.14 -14.20 -3.05
CA LEU A 122 -11.36 -13.69 -2.43
C LEU A 122 -11.70 -14.44 -1.15
N GLU A 123 -11.70 -15.78 -1.19
CA GLU A 123 -11.92 -16.62 -0.01
C GLU A 123 -10.91 -16.30 1.09
N TRP A 124 -9.63 -16.14 0.72
CA TRP A 124 -8.57 -15.73 1.64
C TRP A 124 -8.83 -14.35 2.25
N PHE A 125 -9.23 -13.36 1.45
CA PHE A 125 -9.45 -12.00 1.93
C PHE A 125 -10.67 -11.92 2.85
N VAL A 126 -11.80 -12.50 2.44
CA VAL A 126 -13.06 -12.53 3.20
C VAL A 126 -12.88 -13.28 4.52
N GLY A 127 -12.19 -14.42 4.53
CA GLY A 127 -11.92 -15.17 5.75
C GLY A 127 -10.93 -14.48 6.70
N LYS A 128 -9.98 -13.70 6.15
CA LYS A 128 -8.92 -13.04 6.93
C LYS A 128 -9.36 -11.71 7.52
N ALA A 129 -10.20 -10.95 6.83
CA ALA A 129 -10.62 -9.61 7.22
C ALA A 129 -11.19 -9.51 8.65
N PRO A 130 -12.18 -10.34 9.07
CA PRO A 130 -12.74 -10.23 10.40
C PRO A 130 -11.75 -10.65 11.49
N LEU A 131 -10.90 -11.64 11.21
CA LEU A 131 -9.96 -12.20 12.18
C LEU A 131 -8.71 -11.32 12.42
N GLN A 132 -8.28 -10.58 11.40
CA GLN A 132 -7.01 -9.85 11.42
C GLN A 132 -7.17 -8.34 11.39
N TRP A 133 -8.26 -7.84 10.79
CA TRP A 133 -8.45 -6.41 10.53
C TRP A 133 -9.73 -5.84 11.12
N GLY A 134 -10.60 -6.69 11.68
CA GLY A 134 -11.77 -6.26 12.45
C GLY A 134 -12.94 -5.74 11.59
N PHE A 135 -13.01 -6.11 10.31
CA PHE A 135 -14.16 -5.79 9.45
C PHE A 135 -14.61 -7.02 8.66
N SER A 136 -15.90 -7.08 8.34
CA SER A 136 -16.48 -8.06 7.43
C SER A 136 -16.54 -7.50 6.00
N VAL A 137 -16.50 -8.40 5.03
CA VAL A 137 -16.60 -8.08 3.60
C VAL A 137 -17.85 -8.75 3.07
N GLU A 138 -18.68 -8.00 2.34
CA GLU A 138 -19.79 -8.58 1.58
C GLU A 138 -19.20 -9.37 0.39
N GLY A 139 -19.21 -10.70 0.51
CA GLY A 139 -18.52 -11.59 -0.44
C GLY A 139 -18.99 -11.45 -1.89
N ASP A 140 -20.25 -11.06 -2.11
CA ASP A 140 -20.85 -10.91 -3.44
C ASP A 140 -20.51 -9.57 -4.10
N THR A 141 -19.99 -8.59 -3.35
CA THR A 141 -19.66 -7.26 -3.88
C THR A 141 -18.18 -7.10 -4.19
N ILE A 142 -17.32 -7.95 -3.61
CA ILE A 142 -15.87 -7.88 -3.80
C ILE A 142 -15.42 -8.65 -5.03
N ARG A 143 -14.44 -8.10 -5.74
CA ARG A 143 -13.82 -8.75 -6.89
C ARG A 143 -12.31 -8.57 -6.91
N VAL A 144 -11.64 -9.42 -7.67
CA VAL A 144 -10.21 -9.26 -7.99
C VAL A 144 -10.10 -8.52 -9.32
N ASP A 145 -9.61 -7.28 -9.28
CA ASP A 145 -9.40 -6.48 -10.48
C ASP A 145 -8.13 -6.87 -11.25
N ASP A 146 -7.07 -7.24 -10.51
CA ASP A 146 -5.76 -7.53 -11.09
C ASP A 146 -4.95 -8.46 -10.17
N ILE A 147 -4.14 -9.32 -10.78
CA ILE A 147 -3.17 -10.19 -10.10
C ILE A 147 -1.86 -10.05 -10.83
N TYR A 148 -0.84 -9.55 -10.13
CA TYR A 148 0.46 -9.24 -10.74
C TYR A 148 1.61 -9.55 -9.79
N VAL A 149 2.81 -9.55 -10.34
CA VAL A 149 4.04 -9.80 -9.59
C VAL A 149 4.85 -8.51 -9.51
N GLN A 150 5.16 -8.08 -8.30
CA GLN A 150 6.10 -6.98 -8.09
C GLN A 150 7.52 -7.53 -7.93
N ARG A 151 8.45 -6.92 -8.66
CA ARG A 151 9.88 -7.22 -8.57
C ARG A 151 10.63 -5.90 -8.37
N PHE A 152 11.46 -5.85 -7.35
CA PHE A 152 12.27 -4.68 -7.04
C PHE A 152 13.52 -5.09 -6.28
N ASN A 153 14.53 -4.23 -6.29
CA ASN A 153 15.75 -4.43 -5.53
C ASN A 153 15.64 -3.66 -4.21
N LYS A 154 15.83 -4.37 -3.10
CA LYS A 154 15.98 -3.80 -1.77
C LYS A 154 17.42 -4.00 -1.33
N GLN A 155 18.20 -2.92 -1.33
CA GLN A 155 19.65 -2.97 -1.06
C GLN A 155 20.33 -4.01 -1.96
N THR A 156 20.91 -5.07 -1.39
CA THR A 156 21.60 -6.15 -2.12
C THR A 156 20.68 -7.29 -2.57
N SER A 157 19.41 -7.28 -2.17
CA SER A 157 18.48 -8.40 -2.39
C SER A 157 17.42 -8.08 -3.43
N ARG A 158 17.19 -9.01 -4.35
CA ARG A 158 16.05 -8.96 -5.28
C ARG A 158 14.82 -9.56 -4.60
N VAL A 159 13.76 -8.75 -4.46
CA VAL A 159 12.50 -9.17 -3.87
C VAL A 159 11.50 -9.47 -4.99
N THR A 160 10.75 -10.56 -4.83
CA THR A 160 9.62 -10.91 -5.69
C THR A 160 8.42 -11.21 -4.81
N GLN A 161 7.31 -10.50 -5.03
CA GLN A 161 6.07 -10.69 -4.28
C GLN A 161 4.86 -10.72 -5.20
N SER A 162 3.88 -11.54 -4.84
CA SER A 162 2.55 -11.50 -5.47
C SER A 162 1.80 -10.28 -4.96
N ALA A 163 0.98 -9.69 -5.80
CA ALA A 163 0.07 -8.62 -5.44
C ALA A 163 -1.28 -8.84 -6.14
N ALA A 164 -2.35 -8.51 -5.44
CA ALA A 164 -3.70 -8.52 -6.01
C ALA A 164 -4.41 -7.21 -5.66
N LYS A 165 -5.11 -6.63 -6.62
CA LYS A 165 -6.00 -5.47 -6.41
C LYS A 165 -7.42 -5.98 -6.24
N LEU A 166 -8.07 -5.52 -5.18
CA LEU A 166 -9.44 -5.85 -4.83
C LEU A 166 -10.26 -4.55 -4.77
N SER A 167 -11.49 -4.61 -5.24
CA SER A 167 -12.51 -3.57 -5.10
C SER A 167 -13.89 -4.17 -4.88
#